data_AF-A0A2M7XAT0-F1
#
_entry.id   AF-A0A2M7XAT0-F1
#
_cell.length_a   1.000
_cell.length_b   1.000
_cell.length_c   1.000
_cell.angle_alpha   90.00
_cell.angle_beta   90.00
_cell.angle_gamma   90.00
#
_symmetry.space_group_name_H-M   'P 1'
#
loop_
_entity.id
_entity.type
_entity.pdbx_description
1 polymer ?
#
loop_
_entity_poly.entity_id
_entity_poly.type
_entity_poly.pdbx_seq_one_letter_code
_entity_poly.pdbx_strand_id
1 'polypeptide(L)'
;MAGSSAVDNWFAPEASAALPNWKVLIVDDEPEVHNVTRLVLSNFRFEGRAIEFLHAYSAQEARNRLREHDNISVLLLDVVMETDHAGLDLVRFVREELGNHFVRIVLRTGQPGQAPEQSVIADYDINDYKEKTELTAQKLSTMMYATLRAHRDIMTIEANKRGLERVIEASAKIFSLHESHEFASAVLSQLTNLVGMER
;
A
#
# COMPACT_ATOMS: atom_id res chain seq x y z
N MET A 1 22.87 43.25 23.32
CA MET A 1 23.21 42.39 22.16
C MET A 1 22.58 41.04 22.41
N ALA A 2 21.43 40.79 21.79
CA ALA A 2 20.74 39.50 21.87
C ALA A 2 20.06 39.28 20.51
N GLY A 3 20.74 38.54 19.64
CA GLY A 3 20.17 37.99 18.41
C GLY A 3 20.12 36.48 18.58
N SER A 4 18.98 35.95 19.03
CA SER A 4 18.72 34.52 19.08
C SER A 4 18.04 34.14 17.77
N SER A 5 18.78 33.46 16.89
CA SER A 5 18.32 32.95 15.61
C SER A 5 17.34 31.79 15.83
N ALA A 6 16.04 32.04 15.68
CA ALA A 6 15.01 31.00 15.60
C ALA A 6 15.04 30.20 14.28
N VAL A 7 16.07 30.38 13.45
CA VAL A 7 16.20 29.78 12.11
C VAL A 7 17.04 28.51 12.09
N ASP A 8 17.71 28.14 13.18
CA ASP A 8 18.65 27.00 13.20
C ASP A 8 17.97 25.64 13.47
N ASN A 9 16.66 25.59 13.71
CA ASN A 9 15.97 24.36 14.11
C ASN A 9 15.18 23.65 12.99
N TRP A 10 15.32 24.06 11.71
CA TRP A 10 14.62 23.43 10.57
C TRP A 10 15.34 22.17 10.05
N PHE A 11 16.62 22.00 10.37
CA PHE A 11 17.46 20.89 9.87
C PHE A 11 17.86 19.88 10.94
N ALA A 12 17.20 19.87 12.10
CA ALA A 12 17.39 18.79 13.05
C ALA A 12 16.93 17.48 12.37
N PRO A 13 17.80 16.48 12.17
CA PRO A 13 17.36 15.20 11.66
C PRO A 13 16.38 14.63 12.70
N GLU A 14 15.11 14.51 12.33
CA GLU A 14 14.14 13.75 13.11
C GLU A 14 14.79 12.38 13.38
N ALA A 15 14.85 12.01 14.66
CA ALA A 15 15.38 10.72 15.08
C ALA A 15 14.74 9.65 14.18
N SER A 16 15.57 8.93 13.43
CA SER A 16 15.12 7.92 12.46
C SER A 16 14.35 6.84 13.22
N ALA A 17 13.03 7.01 13.32
CA ALA A 17 12.15 5.99 13.83
C ALA A 17 12.34 4.78 12.93
N ALA A 18 12.71 3.64 13.52
CA ALA A 18 12.89 2.41 12.77
C ALA A 18 11.60 2.15 11.96
N LEU A 19 11.76 1.96 10.64
CA LEU A 19 10.62 1.68 9.77
C LEU A 19 9.89 0.42 10.27
N PRO A 20 8.55 0.40 10.26
CA PRO A 20 7.78 -0.73 10.77
C PRO A 20 8.11 -2.02 10.01
N ASN A 21 7.86 -3.20 10.58
CA ASN A 21 8.08 -4.44 9.82
C ASN A 21 7.16 -4.56 8.61
N TRP A 22 7.55 -5.40 7.64
CA TRP A 22 6.69 -5.75 6.51
C TRP A 22 5.63 -6.75 6.96
N LYS A 23 4.34 -6.38 6.90
CA LYS A 23 3.26 -7.29 7.27
C LYS A 23 2.96 -8.26 6.14
N VAL A 24 3.05 -9.55 6.44
CA VAL A 24 2.74 -10.64 5.52
C VAL A 24 1.64 -11.49 6.16
N LEU A 25 0.48 -11.55 5.51
CA LEU A 25 -0.63 -12.40 5.94
C LEU A 25 -0.51 -13.75 5.24
N ILE A 26 -0.45 -14.82 6.04
CA ILE A 26 -0.52 -16.20 5.57
C ILE A 26 -1.94 -16.70 5.80
N VAL A 27 -2.56 -17.19 4.72
CA VAL A 27 -3.92 -17.75 4.72
C VAL A 27 -3.86 -19.15 4.16
N ASP A 28 -3.97 -20.14 5.05
CA ASP A 28 -3.90 -21.56 4.74
C ASP A 28 -4.56 -22.31 5.91
N ASP A 29 -5.37 -23.32 5.65
CA ASP A 29 -6.02 -24.11 6.70
C ASP A 29 -5.05 -25.11 7.35
N GLU A 30 -3.89 -25.36 6.74
CA GLU A 30 -2.85 -26.26 7.26
C GLU A 30 -1.88 -25.53 8.21
N PRO A 31 -1.86 -25.86 9.53
CA PRO A 31 -0.98 -25.19 10.48
C PRO A 31 0.52 -25.38 10.19
N GLU A 32 0.88 -26.49 9.54
CA GLU A 32 2.26 -26.78 9.16
C GLU A 32 2.79 -25.77 8.13
N VAL A 33 1.95 -25.34 7.18
CA VAL A 33 2.33 -24.32 6.20
C VAL A 33 2.75 -23.01 6.87
N HIS A 34 2.02 -22.61 7.92
CA HIS A 34 2.33 -21.40 8.68
C HIS A 34 3.69 -21.51 9.38
N ASN A 35 3.93 -22.65 10.01
CA ASN A 35 5.18 -22.92 10.73
C ASN A 35 6.38 -22.96 9.79
N VAL A 36 6.28 -23.69 8.68
CA VAL A 36 7.35 -23.80 7.68
C VAL A 36 7.64 -22.45 7.04
N THR A 37 6.60 -21.70 6.65
CA THR A 37 6.77 -20.37 6.05
C THR A 37 7.49 -19.42 7.00
N ARG A 38 7.09 -19.38 8.28
CA ARG A 38 7.75 -18.59 9.32
C ARG A 38 9.20 -19.02 9.52
N LEU A 39 9.47 -20.32 9.57
CA LEU A 39 10.82 -20.85 9.77
C LEU A 39 11.77 -20.42 8.65
N VAL A 40 11.35 -20.65 7.40
CA VAL A 40 12.12 -20.31 6.19
C VAL A 40 12.44 -18.81 6.13
N LEU A 41 11.48 -17.97 6.50
CA LEU A 41 11.59 -16.51 6.38
C LEU A 41 11.99 -15.80 7.68
N SER A 42 12.32 -16.54 8.75
CA SER A 42 12.66 -15.99 10.07
C SER A 42 13.78 -14.93 10.04
N ASN A 43 14.82 -15.20 9.24
CA ASN A 43 15.97 -14.31 9.05
C ASN A 43 15.88 -13.46 7.77
N PHE A 44 14.75 -13.54 7.04
CA PHE A 44 14.56 -12.74 5.83
C PHE A 44 14.49 -11.26 6.20
N ARG A 45 15.16 -10.42 5.40
CA ARG A 45 15.13 -8.97 5.53
C ARG A 45 15.00 -8.35 4.15
N PHE A 46 14.13 -7.36 4.02
CA PHE A 46 14.03 -6.54 2.81
C PHE A 46 14.15 -5.07 3.20
N GLU A 47 15.13 -4.38 2.61
CA GLU A 47 15.48 -2.99 2.95
C GLU A 47 15.72 -2.78 4.46
N GLY A 48 16.42 -3.75 5.08
CA GLY A 48 16.75 -3.72 6.51
C GLY A 48 15.58 -4.04 7.45
N ARG A 49 14.36 -4.25 6.93
CA ARG A 49 13.15 -4.50 7.73
C ARG A 49 12.84 -5.99 7.79
N ALA A 50 12.36 -6.46 8.95
CA ALA A 50 11.91 -7.83 9.13
C ALA A 50 10.47 -8.02 8.63
N ILE A 51 10.04 -9.29 8.57
CA ILE A 51 8.64 -9.64 8.32
C ILE A 51 7.91 -9.78 9.66
N GLU A 52 6.73 -9.18 9.75
CA GLU A 52 5.71 -9.46 10.75
C GLU A 52 4.68 -10.40 10.11
N PHE A 53 4.54 -11.60 10.65
CA PHE A 53 3.57 -12.58 10.14
C PHE A 53 2.22 -12.40 10.82
N LEU A 54 1.20 -12.19 10.00
CA LEU A 54 -0.19 -12.37 10.38
C LEU A 54 -0.66 -13.72 9.87
N HIS A 55 -1.59 -14.34 10.58
CA HIS A 55 -2.08 -15.66 10.28
C HIS A 55 -3.60 -15.64 10.21
N ALA A 56 -4.14 -16.39 9.25
CA ALA A 56 -5.54 -16.76 9.18
C ALA A 56 -5.67 -18.20 8.71
N TYR A 57 -6.54 -18.98 9.34
CA TYR A 57 -6.74 -20.41 9.04
C TYR A 57 -8.05 -20.66 8.28
N SER A 58 -8.70 -19.58 7.84
CA SER A 58 -9.97 -19.60 7.14
C SER A 58 -10.11 -18.34 6.30
N ALA A 59 -10.93 -18.39 5.25
CA ALA A 59 -11.28 -17.21 4.47
C ALA A 59 -11.94 -16.14 5.35
N GLN A 60 -12.76 -16.55 6.32
CA GLN A 60 -13.42 -15.62 7.25
C GLN A 60 -12.43 -14.92 8.19
N GLU A 61 -11.47 -15.65 8.75
CA GLU A 61 -10.42 -15.04 9.58
C GLU A 61 -9.57 -14.07 8.73
N ALA A 62 -9.24 -14.45 7.49
CA ALA A 62 -8.48 -13.60 6.59
C ALA A 62 -9.21 -12.28 6.29
N ARG A 63 -10.52 -12.34 6.02
CA ARG A 63 -11.36 -11.14 5.84
C ARG A 63 -11.30 -10.22 7.07
N ASN A 64 -11.31 -10.79 8.28
CA ASN A 64 -11.20 -10.00 9.51
C ASN A 64 -9.83 -9.32 9.62
N ARG A 65 -8.73 -10.07 9.40
CA ARG A 65 -7.36 -9.52 9.41
C ARG A 65 -7.18 -8.40 8.39
N LEU A 66 -7.73 -8.56 7.19
CA LEU A 66 -7.67 -7.57 6.12
C LEU A 66 -8.44 -6.27 6.44
N ARG A 67 -9.50 -6.36 7.24
CA ARG A 67 -10.23 -5.18 7.74
C ARG A 67 -9.56 -4.53 8.94
N GLU A 68 -8.86 -5.29 9.77
CA GLU A 68 -8.13 -4.80 10.94
C GLU A 68 -6.80 -4.13 10.57
N HIS A 69 -6.24 -4.46 9.40
CA HIS A 69 -4.91 -4.04 8.98
C HIS A 69 -4.87 -3.50 7.56
N ASP A 70 -4.87 -2.18 7.43
CA ASP A 70 -4.79 -1.49 6.13
C ASP A 70 -3.40 -1.55 5.48
N ASN A 71 -2.38 -1.98 6.24
CA ASN A 71 -0.97 -1.93 5.83
C ASN A 71 -0.34 -3.31 5.61
N ILE A 72 -1.14 -4.31 5.20
CA ILE A 72 -0.61 -5.61 4.76
C ILE A 72 0.08 -5.45 3.41
N SER A 73 1.33 -5.89 3.33
CA SER A 73 2.15 -5.77 2.12
C SER A 73 1.97 -6.95 1.19
N VAL A 74 1.92 -8.16 1.76
CA VAL A 74 1.80 -9.41 1.00
C VAL A 74 0.76 -10.31 1.63
N LEU A 75 -0.05 -10.95 0.79
CA LEU A 75 -0.97 -12.02 1.10
C LEU A 75 -0.44 -13.31 0.46
N LEU A 76 -0.02 -14.27 1.26
CA LEU A 76 0.29 -15.64 0.83
C LEU A 76 -0.97 -16.48 1.06
N LEU A 77 -1.62 -16.90 -0.01
CA LEU A 77 -2.99 -17.41 0.06
C LEU A 77 -3.11 -18.78 -0.60
N ASP A 78 -3.67 -19.75 0.12
CA ASP A 78 -4.11 -21.01 -0.48
C ASP A 78 -5.38 -20.82 -1.31
N VAL A 79 -5.45 -21.50 -2.45
CA VAL A 79 -6.62 -21.48 -3.34
C VAL A 79 -7.76 -22.30 -2.75
N VAL A 80 -7.44 -23.49 -2.25
CA VAL A 80 -8.41 -24.50 -1.78
C VAL A 80 -8.32 -24.58 -0.27
N MET A 81 -9.41 -24.24 0.42
CA MET A 81 -9.51 -24.36 1.88
C MET A 81 -10.88 -24.94 2.24
N GLU A 82 -11.79 -24.14 2.81
CA GLU A 82 -13.14 -24.57 3.16
C GLU A 82 -13.98 -24.92 1.93
N THR A 83 -13.65 -24.31 0.79
CA THR A 83 -14.19 -24.62 -0.53
C THR A 83 -13.05 -24.61 -1.55
N ASP A 84 -13.28 -25.22 -2.71
CA ASP A 84 -12.29 -25.28 -3.79
C ASP A 84 -11.91 -23.89 -4.36
N HIS A 85 -12.72 -22.87 -4.10
CA HIS A 85 -12.53 -21.52 -4.64
C HIS A 85 -12.38 -20.46 -3.53
N ALA A 86 -12.26 -20.88 -2.26
CA ALA A 86 -12.23 -19.98 -1.12
C ALA A 86 -11.15 -18.89 -1.24
N GLY A 87 -9.97 -19.25 -1.75
CA GLY A 87 -8.90 -18.30 -2.01
C GLY A 87 -9.25 -17.29 -3.10
N LEU A 88 -9.82 -17.73 -4.21
CA LEU A 88 -10.22 -16.84 -5.31
C LEU A 88 -11.33 -15.87 -4.90
N ASP A 89 -12.30 -16.34 -4.13
CA ASP A 89 -13.35 -15.50 -3.56
C ASP A 89 -12.79 -14.46 -2.58
N LEU A 90 -11.75 -14.83 -1.83
CA LEU A 90 -11.04 -13.89 -0.97
C LEU A 90 -10.27 -12.83 -1.78
N VAL A 91 -9.67 -13.20 -2.92
CA VAL A 91 -9.04 -12.22 -3.82
C VAL A 91 -10.06 -11.20 -4.33
N ARG A 92 -11.22 -11.67 -4.78
CA ARG A 92 -12.33 -10.79 -5.20
C ARG A 92 -12.74 -9.85 -4.08
N PHE A 93 -12.90 -10.37 -2.86
CA PHE A 93 -13.16 -9.53 -1.70
C PHE A 93 -12.10 -8.43 -1.50
N VAL A 94 -10.82 -8.76 -1.59
CA VAL A 94 -9.73 -7.78 -1.44
C VAL A 94 -9.76 -6.70 -2.52
N ARG A 95 -10.01 -7.08 -3.78
CA ARG A 95 -9.98 -6.14 -4.91
C ARG A 95 -11.26 -5.35 -5.07
N GLU A 96 -12.42 -5.98 -4.94
CA GLU A 96 -13.72 -5.38 -5.26
C GLU A 96 -14.40 -4.78 -4.02
N GLU A 97 -14.36 -5.47 -2.87
CA GLU A 97 -15.04 -4.97 -1.67
C GLU A 97 -14.15 -4.04 -0.85
N LEU A 98 -12.88 -4.40 -0.62
CA LEU A 98 -11.93 -3.52 0.09
C LEU A 98 -11.28 -2.46 -0.81
N GLY A 99 -11.34 -2.62 -2.13
CA GLY A 99 -10.66 -1.72 -3.08
C GLY A 99 -9.14 -1.71 -2.90
N ASN A 100 -8.56 -2.71 -2.24
CA ASN A 100 -7.14 -2.73 -1.94
C ASN A 100 -6.39 -3.35 -3.11
N HIS A 101 -5.99 -2.50 -4.06
CA HIS A 101 -5.14 -2.89 -5.19
C HIS A 101 -3.64 -2.86 -4.85
N PHE A 102 -3.26 -2.48 -3.63
CA PHE A 102 -1.86 -2.25 -3.25
C PHE A 102 -1.20 -3.48 -2.62
N VAL A 103 -1.97 -4.27 -1.84
CA VAL A 103 -1.49 -5.54 -1.31
C VAL A 103 -1.15 -6.50 -2.43
N ARG A 104 0.03 -7.11 -2.34
CA ARG A 104 0.45 -8.10 -3.33
C ARG A 104 -0.08 -9.47 -2.93
N ILE A 105 -0.69 -10.18 -3.87
CA ILE A 105 -1.30 -11.49 -3.61
C ILE A 105 -0.49 -12.56 -4.33
N VAL A 106 -0.08 -13.58 -3.60
CA VAL A 106 0.60 -14.76 -4.12
C VAL A 106 -0.24 -15.98 -3.78
N LEU A 107 -0.81 -16.59 -4.82
CA LEU A 107 -1.58 -17.81 -4.67
C LEU A 107 -0.66 -19.03 -4.57
N ARG A 108 -1.05 -19.95 -3.69
CA ARG A 108 -0.43 -21.24 -3.50
C ARG A 108 -1.49 -22.33 -3.63
N THR A 109 -1.17 -23.47 -4.21
CA THR A 109 -2.08 -24.64 -4.17
C THR A 109 -1.29 -25.95 -4.13
N GLY A 110 -1.79 -26.95 -3.41
CA GLY A 110 -1.28 -28.32 -3.50
C GLY A 110 -1.85 -29.12 -4.68
N GLN A 111 -2.94 -28.64 -5.30
CA GLN A 111 -3.65 -29.31 -6.38
C GLN A 111 -3.90 -28.34 -7.55
N PRO A 112 -3.03 -28.32 -8.56
CA PRO A 112 -3.30 -27.59 -9.80
C PRO A 112 -4.41 -28.33 -10.57
N GLY A 113 -5.57 -27.70 -10.79
CA GLY A 113 -6.66 -28.40 -11.47
C GLY A 113 -7.88 -27.60 -11.93
N GLN A 114 -8.13 -26.39 -11.41
CA GLN A 114 -9.38 -25.68 -11.70
C GLN A 114 -9.29 -24.64 -12.83
N ALA A 115 -8.12 -24.06 -13.08
CA ALA A 115 -7.91 -23.13 -14.20
C ALA A 115 -6.41 -22.99 -14.53
N PRO A 116 -6.05 -22.66 -15.79
CA PRO A 116 -4.67 -22.35 -16.15
C PRO A 116 -4.13 -21.18 -15.30
N GLU A 117 -2.90 -21.29 -14.79
CA GLU A 117 -2.31 -20.25 -13.91
C GLU A 117 -2.39 -18.85 -14.52
N GLN A 118 -2.14 -18.75 -15.82
CA GLN A 118 -2.16 -17.48 -16.56
C GLN A 118 -3.52 -16.79 -16.54
N SER A 119 -4.63 -17.55 -16.63
CA SER A 119 -5.96 -16.94 -16.57
C SER A 119 -6.28 -16.47 -15.16
N VAL A 120 -5.90 -17.25 -14.14
CA VAL A 120 -6.09 -16.83 -12.74
C VAL A 120 -5.32 -15.54 -12.44
N ILE A 121 -4.08 -15.44 -12.93
CA ILE A 121 -3.26 -14.24 -12.77
C ILE A 121 -3.92 -13.02 -13.39
N ALA A 122 -4.40 -13.14 -14.63
CA ALA A 122 -5.02 -12.04 -15.37
C ALA A 122 -6.39 -11.64 -14.81
N ASP A 123 -7.26 -12.62 -14.54
CA ASP A 123 -8.67 -12.38 -14.20
C ASP A 123 -8.84 -11.85 -12.76
N TYR A 124 -7.92 -12.18 -11.86
CA TYR A 124 -8.01 -11.83 -10.43
C TYR A 124 -7.00 -10.78 -9.96
N ASP A 125 -6.19 -10.21 -10.87
CA ASP A 125 -5.16 -9.19 -10.56
C ASP A 125 -4.26 -9.61 -9.36
N ILE A 126 -3.73 -10.82 -9.46
CA ILE A 126 -2.77 -11.38 -8.49
C ILE A 126 -1.34 -11.27 -9.04
N ASN A 127 -0.35 -11.35 -8.16
CA ASN A 127 1.04 -11.08 -8.51
C ASN A 127 1.87 -12.32 -8.80
N ASP A 128 1.49 -13.47 -8.26
CA ASP A 128 2.12 -14.75 -8.57
C ASP A 128 1.19 -15.93 -8.24
N TYR A 129 1.44 -17.07 -8.89
CA TYR A 129 0.78 -18.36 -8.65
C TYR A 129 1.85 -19.44 -8.56
N LYS A 130 1.79 -20.29 -7.52
CA LYS A 130 2.81 -21.32 -7.27
C LYS A 130 2.22 -22.61 -6.71
N GLU A 131 2.72 -23.75 -7.15
CA GLU A 131 2.43 -25.02 -6.49
C GLU A 131 3.16 -25.14 -5.13
N LYS A 132 2.46 -25.60 -4.09
CA LYS A 132 3.00 -25.79 -2.73
C LYS A 132 4.20 -26.76 -2.75
N THR A 133 4.14 -27.80 -3.59
CA THR A 133 5.16 -28.85 -3.73
C THR A 133 6.48 -28.34 -4.32
N GLU A 134 6.45 -27.26 -5.10
CA GLU A 134 7.62 -26.72 -5.76
C GLU A 134 8.33 -25.60 -4.99
N LEU A 135 7.76 -25.16 -3.88
CA LEU A 135 8.21 -24.01 -3.09
C LEU A 135 9.36 -24.38 -2.14
N THR A 136 10.56 -24.45 -2.68
CA THR A 136 11.78 -24.55 -1.87
C THR A 136 12.01 -23.25 -1.07
N ALA A 137 12.79 -23.33 0.02
CA ALA A 137 13.14 -22.17 0.83
C ALA A 137 13.77 -21.02 0.03
N GLN A 138 14.60 -21.37 -0.96
CA GLN A 138 15.23 -20.41 -1.86
C GLN A 138 14.22 -19.76 -2.81
N LYS A 139 13.31 -20.55 -3.40
CA LYS A 139 12.25 -20.03 -4.27
C LYS A 139 11.30 -19.10 -3.50
N LEU A 140 10.89 -19.49 -2.30
CA LEU A 140 10.07 -18.67 -1.41
C LEU A 140 10.76 -17.33 -1.09
N SER A 141 12.05 -17.35 -0.74
CA SER A 141 12.81 -16.13 -0.46
C SER A 141 12.92 -15.20 -1.67
N THR A 142 13.22 -15.75 -2.85
CA THR A 142 13.30 -14.97 -4.11
C THR A 142 11.96 -14.36 -4.47
N MET A 143 10.87 -15.12 -4.34
CA MET A 143 9.51 -14.62 -4.55
C MET A 143 9.19 -13.49 -3.56
N MET A 144 9.50 -13.66 -2.27
CA MET A 144 9.28 -12.58 -1.28
C MET A 144 10.06 -11.30 -1.61
N TYR A 145 11.29 -11.39 -2.10
CA TYR A 145 12.03 -10.21 -2.58
C TYR A 145 11.33 -9.51 -3.74
N ALA A 146 10.85 -10.26 -4.73
CA ALA A 146 10.15 -9.69 -5.87
C ALA A 146 8.83 -9.03 -5.45
N THR A 147 8.04 -9.73 -4.64
CA THR A 147 6.72 -9.31 -4.20
C THR A 147 6.79 -8.09 -3.28
N LEU A 148 7.68 -8.06 -2.28
CA LEU A 148 7.85 -6.89 -1.41
C LEU A 148 8.39 -5.68 -2.16
N ARG A 149 9.30 -5.89 -3.12
CA ARG A 149 9.77 -4.82 -4.00
C ARG A 149 8.62 -4.22 -4.81
N ALA A 150 7.77 -5.05 -5.40
CA ALA A 150 6.60 -4.59 -6.14
C ALA A 150 5.62 -3.81 -5.25
N HIS A 151 5.40 -4.27 -4.00
CA HIS A 151 4.59 -3.53 -3.03
C HIS A 151 5.19 -2.15 -2.70
N ARG A 152 6.49 -2.08 -2.40
CA ARG A 152 7.17 -0.80 -2.16
C ARG A 152 7.02 0.14 -3.35
N ASP A 153 7.20 -0.37 -4.56
CA ASP A 153 7.15 0.44 -5.78
C ASP A 153 5.78 1.03 -6.02
N ILE A 154 4.71 0.23 -5.92
CA ILE A 154 3.36 0.75 -6.11
C ILE A 154 2.98 1.76 -5.02
N MET A 155 3.41 1.55 -3.77
CA MET A 155 3.18 2.50 -2.68
C MET A 155 3.94 3.81 -2.89
N THR A 156 5.14 3.75 -3.46
CA THR A 156 5.94 4.94 -3.82
C THR A 156 5.25 5.72 -4.94
N ILE A 157 4.75 5.02 -5.97
CA ILE A 157 3.99 5.63 -7.07
C ILE A 157 2.74 6.32 -6.53
N GLU A 158 1.98 5.66 -5.66
CA GLU A 158 0.77 6.22 -5.06
C GLU A 158 1.07 7.46 -4.19
N ALA A 159 2.14 7.41 -3.39
CA ALA A 159 2.57 8.55 -2.58
C ALA A 159 2.94 9.75 -3.47
N ASN A 160 3.65 9.51 -4.58
CA ASN A 160 4.02 10.55 -5.54
C ASN A 160 2.79 11.14 -6.24
N LYS A 161 1.83 10.29 -6.66
CA LYS A 161 0.56 10.74 -7.25
C LYS A 161 -0.19 11.66 -6.30
N ARG A 162 -0.41 11.24 -5.06
CA ARG A 162 -1.07 12.05 -4.02
C ARG A 162 -0.33 13.34 -3.69
N GLY A 163 1.00 13.34 -3.81
CA GLY A 163 1.83 14.53 -3.66
C GLY A 163 1.56 15.54 -4.78
N LEU A 164 1.54 15.07 -6.03
CA LEU A 164 1.26 15.91 -7.19
C LEU A 164 -0.17 16.48 -7.19
N GLU A 165 -1.16 15.67 -6.81
CA GLU A 165 -2.55 16.13 -6.64
C GLU A 165 -2.65 17.31 -5.66
N ARG A 166 -1.95 17.22 -4.52
CA ARG A 166 -1.88 18.31 -3.53
C ARG A 166 -1.22 19.57 -4.08
N VAL A 167 -0.17 19.43 -4.90
CA VAL A 167 0.52 20.58 -5.54
C VAL A 167 -0.42 21.26 -6.54
N ILE A 168 -1.15 20.50 -7.34
CA ILE A 168 -2.13 21.02 -8.30
C ILE A 168 -3.25 21.76 -7.57
N GLU A 169 -3.82 21.16 -6.52
CA GLU A 169 -4.90 21.76 -5.72
C GLU A 169 -4.45 23.07 -5.05
N ALA A 170 -3.26 23.08 -4.44
CA ALA A 170 -2.69 24.27 -3.83
C ALA A 170 -2.47 25.39 -4.86
N SER A 171 -1.97 25.04 -6.05
CA SER A 171 -1.74 26.00 -7.14
C SER A 171 -3.05 26.61 -7.64
N ALA A 172 -4.10 25.80 -7.82
CA ALA A 172 -5.42 26.27 -8.22
C ALA A 172 -6.04 27.23 -7.19
N LYS A 173 -5.84 26.94 -5.89
CA LYS A 173 -6.31 27.81 -4.79
C LYS A 173 -5.57 29.15 -4.73
N ILE A 174 -4.27 29.17 -4.98
CA ILE A 174 -3.49 30.42 -5.04
C ILE A 174 -3.96 31.30 -6.21
N PHE A 175 -4.20 30.68 -7.36
CA PHE A 175 -4.65 31.40 -8.56
C PHE A 175 -6.04 32.04 -8.36
N SER A 176 -7.00 31.32 -7.78
CA SER A 176 -8.34 31.87 -7.50
C SER A 176 -8.35 32.98 -6.45
N LEU A 177 -7.43 32.94 -5.48
CA LEU A 177 -7.23 34.04 -4.52
C LEU A 177 -6.64 35.29 -5.19
N HIS A 178 -5.73 35.12 -6.17
CA HIS A 178 -5.19 36.24 -6.95
C HIS A 178 -6.28 36.93 -7.76
N GLU A 179 -7.10 36.18 -8.51
CA GLU A 179 -8.20 36.75 -9.29
C GLU A 179 -9.21 37.50 -8.41
N SER A 180 -9.50 36.98 -7.21
CA SER A 180 -10.41 37.63 -6.24
C SER A 180 -9.83 38.95 -5.70
N HIS A 181 -8.52 38.99 -5.43
CA HIS A 181 -7.85 40.21 -4.96
C HIS A 181 -7.74 41.27 -6.07
N GLU A 182 -7.37 40.87 -7.29
CA GLU A 182 -7.35 41.78 -8.46
C GLU A 182 -8.73 42.36 -8.73
N PHE A 183 -9.79 41.54 -8.67
CA PHE A 183 -11.16 42.01 -8.81
C PHE A 183 -11.56 42.98 -7.70
N ALA A 184 -11.31 42.65 -6.43
CA ALA A 184 -11.61 43.54 -5.30
C ALA A 184 -10.86 44.87 -5.41
N SER A 185 -9.59 44.84 -5.82
CA SER A 185 -8.78 46.03 -6.03
C SER A 185 -9.30 46.88 -7.20
N ALA A 186 -9.73 46.26 -8.29
CA ALA A 186 -10.33 46.96 -9.44
C ALA A 186 -11.67 47.61 -9.07
N VAL A 187 -12.53 46.91 -8.33
CA VAL A 187 -13.80 47.46 -7.82
C VAL A 187 -13.54 48.62 -6.85
N LEU A 188 -12.60 48.46 -5.91
CA LEU A 188 -12.23 49.53 -4.97
C LEU A 188 -11.71 50.76 -5.72
N SER A 189 -10.84 50.58 -6.70
CA SER A 189 -10.31 51.65 -7.56
C SER A 189 -11.43 52.40 -8.29
N GLN A 190 -12.40 51.67 -8.86
CA GLN A 190 -13.57 52.27 -9.51
C GLN A 190 -14.46 53.04 -8.52
N LEU A 191 -14.66 52.51 -7.31
CA LEU A 191 -15.42 53.19 -6.26
C LEU A 191 -14.71 54.47 -5.77
N THR A 192 -13.39 54.44 -5.58
CA THR A 192 -12.63 55.64 -5.20
C THR A 192 -12.68 56.73 -6.26
N ASN A 193 -12.62 56.35 -7.54
CA ASN A 193 -12.77 57.29 -8.65
C ASN A 193 -14.18 57.90 -8.70
N LEU A 194 -15.21 57.10 -8.45
CA LEU A 194 -16.61 57.55 -8.46
C LEU A 194 -16.94 58.49 -7.30
N VAL A 195 -16.30 58.28 -6.13
CA VAL A 195 -16.46 59.14 -4.94
C VAL A 195 -15.61 60.43 -5.05
N GLY A 196 -14.82 60.59 -6.12
CA GLY A 196 -14.05 61.81 -6.36
C GLY A 196 -12.90 62.02 -5.38
N MET A 197 -12.37 60.93 -4.80
CA MET A 197 -11.22 60.97 -3.90
C MET A 197 -9.90 60.93 -4.68
N GLU A 198 -9.73 61.82 -5.66
CA GLU A 198 -8.41 62.15 -6.21
C GLU A 198 -8.10 63.60 -5.87
N ARG A 199 -7.04 63.80 -5.09
CA ARG A 199 -6.33 65.07 -4.98
C ARG A 199 -4.90 64.86 -5.44
#